data_AF-A0A0R2AFU3-F1
#
_entry.id   AF-A0A0R2AFU3-F1
#
_cell.length_a   1.000
_cell.length_b   1.000
_cell.length_c   1.000
_cell.angle_alpha   90.00
_cell.angle_beta   90.00
_cell.angle_gamma   90.00
#
_symmetry.space_group_name_H-M   'P 1'
#
loop_
_entity.id
_entity.type
_entity.pdbx_description
1 polymer ?
#
loop_
_entity_poly.entity_id
_entity_poly.type
_entity_poly.pdbx_seq_one_letter_code
_entity_poly.pdbx_strand_id
1 'polypeptide(L)'
;MADATVALMILTVCVVWFCICEQQLQKQMQRASQEIYISRIGKEVADRYYDSHQPVTEQRGKYTVRAMADKVVVMEGAKTRLLITK
;
A
#
# COMPACT_ATOMS: atom_id res chain seq x y z
N MET A 1 -27.30 31.31 -28.25
CA MET A 1 -27.32 31.13 -26.78
C MET A 1 -27.26 29.66 -26.37
N ALA A 2 -27.94 28.73 -27.06
CA ALA A 2 -27.85 27.29 -26.76
C ALA A 2 -26.44 26.67 -26.89
N ASP A 3 -25.65 27.07 -27.91
CA ASP A 3 -24.28 26.54 -28.10
C ASP A 3 -23.33 26.79 -26.93
N ALA A 4 -23.41 27.97 -26.32
CA ALA A 4 -22.58 28.31 -25.15
C ALA A 4 -22.97 27.46 -23.92
N THR A 5 -24.25 27.16 -23.75
CA THR A 5 -24.76 26.30 -22.68
C THR A 5 -24.34 24.84 -22.88
N VAL A 6 -24.40 24.34 -24.12
CA VAL A 6 -23.95 22.98 -24.46
C VAL A 6 -22.44 22.84 -24.25
N ALA A 7 -21.65 23.81 -24.69
CA ALA A 7 -20.20 23.83 -24.47
C ALA A 7 -19.84 23.83 -22.97
N LEU A 8 -20.54 24.62 -22.16
CA LEU A 8 -20.37 24.63 -20.70
C LEU A 8 -20.72 23.28 -20.07
N MET A 9 -21.80 22.61 -20.50
CA MET A 9 -22.16 21.30 -19.97
C MET A 9 -21.13 20.22 -20.33
N ILE A 10 -20.57 20.25 -21.54
CA ILE A 10 -19.51 19.32 -21.93
C ILE A 10 -18.27 19.54 -21.06
N LEU A 11 -17.86 20.80 -20.87
CA LEU A 11 -16.70 21.14 -20.03
C LEU A 11 -16.90 20.70 -18.57
N THR A 12 -18.08 20.91 -17.99
CA THR A 12 -18.34 20.50 -16.61
C THR A 12 -18.31 18.98 -16.46
N VAL A 13 -18.85 18.21 -17.42
CA VAL A 13 -18.76 16.75 -17.41
C VAL A 13 -17.30 16.29 -17.52
N CYS A 14 -16.50 16.90 -18.40
CA CYS A 14 -15.08 16.57 -18.52
C CYS A 14 -14.30 16.84 -17.23
N VAL A 15 -14.54 17.98 -16.57
CA VAL A 15 -13.87 18.32 -15.31
C VAL A 15 -14.26 17.36 -14.19
N VAL A 16 -15.56 17.04 -14.06
CA VAL A 16 -16.04 16.07 -13.06
C VAL A 16 -15.42 14.70 -13.31
N TRP A 17 -15.38 14.25 -14.57
CA TRP A 17 -14.77 12.97 -14.93
C TRP A 17 -13.28 12.94 -14.57
N PHE A 18 -12.54 14.00 -14.90
CA PHE A 18 -11.13 14.15 -14.56
C PHE A 18 -10.90 14.07 -13.04
N CYS A 19 -11.70 14.78 -12.25
CA CYS A 19 -11.62 14.74 -10.78
C CYS A 19 -11.85 13.33 -10.22
N ILE A 20 -12.80 12.58 -10.79
CA ILE A 20 -13.07 11.20 -10.36
C ILE A 20 -11.87 10.30 -10.68
N CYS A 21 -11.28 10.43 -11.88
CA CYS A 21 -10.10 9.67 -12.27
C CYS A 21 -8.90 9.93 -11.35
N GLU A 22 -8.61 11.19 -11.04
CA GLU A 22 -7.54 11.58 -10.12
C GLU A 22 -7.74 10.97 -8.72
N GLN A 23 -8.96 11.03 -8.18
CA GLN A 23 -9.27 10.42 -6.89
C GLN A 23 -9.07 8.89 -6.89
N GLN A 24 -9.43 8.22 -8.00
CA GLN A 24 -9.21 6.79 -8.12
C GLN A 24 -7.72 6.47 -8.21
N LEU A 25 -6.96 7.23 -9.00
CA LEU A 25 -5.53 7.06 -9.17
C LEU A 25 -4.78 7.27 -7.85
N GLN A 26 -5.12 8.32 -7.10
CA GLN A 26 -4.54 8.57 -5.77
C GLN A 26 -4.79 7.40 -4.81
N LYS A 27 -5.99 6.84 -4.80
CA LYS A 27 -6.30 5.66 -3.97
C LYS A 27 -5.49 4.43 -4.39
N GLN A 28 -5.29 4.20 -5.69
CA GLN A 28 -4.46 3.10 -6.17
C GLN A 28 -2.97 3.30 -5.80
N MET A 29 -2.45 4.51 -5.99
CA MET A 29 -1.07 4.86 -5.63
C MET A 29 -0.81 4.70 -4.13
N GLN A 30 -1.76 5.09 -3.27
CA GLN A 30 -1.66 4.88 -1.83
C GLN A 30 -1.61 3.39 -1.46
N ARG A 31 -2.41 2.55 -2.12
CA ARG A 31 -2.38 1.09 -1.90
C ARG A 31 -1.06 0.48 -2.36
N ALA A 32 -0.61 0.82 -3.56
CA ALA A 32 0.67 0.33 -4.09
C ALA A 32 1.85 0.75 -3.20
N SER A 33 1.86 2.00 -2.74
CA SER A 33 2.88 2.50 -1.81
C SER A 33 2.86 1.74 -0.47
N GLN A 34 1.66 1.43 0.06
CA GLN A 34 1.52 0.62 1.28
C GLN A 34 2.04 -0.82 1.09
N GLU A 35 1.73 -1.47 -0.04
CA GLU A 35 2.21 -2.82 -0.34
C GLU A 35 3.74 -2.86 -0.45
N ILE A 36 4.34 -1.90 -1.15
CA ILE A 36 5.80 -1.77 -1.25
C ILE A 36 6.41 -1.55 0.14
N TYR A 37 5.81 -0.70 0.96
CA TYR A 37 6.29 -0.44 2.32
C TYR A 37 6.25 -1.70 3.20
N ILE A 38 5.15 -2.46 3.16
CA ILE A 38 5.00 -3.72 3.88
C ILE A 38 6.06 -4.73 3.43
N SER A 39 6.24 -4.89 2.11
CA SER A 39 7.26 -5.78 1.56
C SER A 39 8.68 -5.37 1.96
N ARG A 40 8.96 -4.05 2.00
CA ARG A 40 10.28 -3.53 2.37
C ARG A 40 10.59 -3.82 3.84
N ILE A 41 9.66 -3.57 4.76
CA ILE A 41 9.90 -3.90 6.18
C ILE A 41 10.06 -5.41 6.35
N GLY A 42 9.23 -6.21 5.66
CA GLY A 42 9.36 -7.67 5.66
C GLY A 42 10.78 -8.12 5.27
N LYS A 43 11.33 -7.54 4.19
CA LYS A 43 12.70 -7.81 3.75
C LYS A 43 13.74 -7.34 4.78
N GLU A 44 13.64 -6.11 5.29
CA GLU A 44 14.61 -5.58 6.26
C GLU A 44 14.69 -6.42 7.55
N VAL A 45 13.56 -6.97 8.01
CA VAL A 45 13.52 -7.85 9.19
C VAL A 45 14.01 -9.26 8.85
N ALA A 46 13.73 -9.75 7.64
CA ALA A 46 14.27 -11.01 7.14
C ALA A 46 15.81 -10.95 7.00
N ASP A 47 16.35 -9.85 6.50
CA ASP A 47 17.79 -9.62 6.37
C ASP A 47 18.44 -9.63 7.77
N ARG A 48 17.82 -8.98 8.76
CA ARG A 48 18.32 -9.07 10.16
C ARG A 48 18.23 -10.46 10.77
N TYR A 49 17.22 -11.25 10.42
CA TYR A 49 17.18 -12.66 10.77
C TYR A 49 18.35 -13.41 10.12
N TYR A 50 18.67 -13.12 8.85
CA TYR A 50 19.79 -13.73 8.15
C TYR A 50 21.15 -13.38 8.79
N ASP A 51 21.31 -12.15 9.28
CA ASP A 51 22.53 -11.73 9.96
C ASP A 51 22.67 -12.37 11.35
N SER A 52 21.59 -12.34 12.15
CA SER A 52 21.62 -12.77 13.56
C SER A 52 21.32 -14.26 13.77
N HIS A 53 20.71 -14.93 12.78
CA HIS A 53 20.17 -16.29 12.85
C HIS A 53 19.18 -16.54 13.99
N GLN A 54 18.66 -15.47 14.62
CA GLN A 54 17.70 -15.54 15.72
C GLN A 54 16.37 -14.91 15.30
N PRO A 55 15.22 -15.43 15.78
CA PRO A 55 13.92 -14.86 15.44
C PRO A 55 13.84 -13.38 15.83
N VAL A 56 13.58 -12.51 14.85
CA VAL A 56 13.47 -11.07 15.06
C VAL A 56 12.01 -10.66 14.99
N THR A 57 11.55 -9.90 15.99
CA THR A 57 10.23 -9.26 15.99
C THR A 57 10.41 -7.75 16.12
N GLU A 58 9.86 -7.00 15.18
CA GLU A 58 9.90 -5.54 15.19
C GLU A 58 8.50 -4.95 15.06
N GLN A 59 8.27 -3.83 15.73
CA GLN A 59 7.08 -3.02 15.55
C GLN A 59 7.47 -1.72 14.85
N ARG A 60 6.91 -1.49 13.66
CA ARG A 60 7.11 -0.30 12.83
C ARG A 60 5.76 0.40 12.63
N GLY A 61 5.48 1.36 13.51
CA GLY A 61 4.19 2.06 13.54
C GLY A 61 3.04 1.10 13.85
N LYS A 62 2.11 0.96 12.90
CA LYS A 62 0.95 0.06 13.01
C LYS A 62 1.23 -1.39 12.60
N TYR A 63 2.43 -1.67 12.09
CA TYR A 63 2.80 -3.00 11.62
C TYR A 63 3.73 -3.71 12.59
N THR A 64 3.45 -4.97 12.86
CA THR A 64 4.32 -5.89 13.60
C THR A 64 4.87 -6.90 12.62
N VAL A 65 6.18 -6.97 12.50
CA VAL A 65 6.87 -7.87 11.57
C VAL A 65 7.68 -8.87 12.36
N ARG A 66 7.56 -10.14 12.00
CA ARG A 66 8.27 -11.23 12.66
C ARG A 66 8.93 -12.12 11.62
N ALA A 67 10.25 -12.22 11.67
CA ALA A 67 11.03 -13.15 10.85
C ALA A 67 11.46 -14.35 11.71
N MET A 68 11.22 -15.55 11.17
CA MET A 68 11.61 -16.84 11.73
C MET A 68 12.28 -17.66 10.61
N ALA A 69 12.88 -18.79 10.98
CA ALA A 69 13.60 -19.66 10.05
C ALA A 69 12.80 -20.09 8.82
N ASP A 70 11.49 -20.29 8.98
CA ASP A 70 10.58 -20.85 7.97
C ASP A 70 9.62 -19.81 7.38
N LYS A 71 9.48 -18.64 8.01
CA LYS A 71 8.46 -17.65 7.64
C LYS A 71 8.77 -16.23 8.06
N VAL A 72 8.27 -15.28 7.28
CA VAL A 72 8.20 -13.85 7.61
C VAL A 72 6.74 -13.44 7.60
N VAL A 73 6.29 -12.88 8.71
CA VAL A 73 4.90 -12.46 8.92
C VAL A 73 4.87 -10.96 9.15
N VAL A 74 4.05 -10.23 8.39
CA VAL A 74 3.72 -8.82 8.65
C VAL A 74 2.25 -8.73 9.06
N MET A 75 2.00 -8.24 10.26
CA MET A 75 0.66 -8.06 10.83
C MET A 75 0.37 -6.57 10.99
N GLU A 76 -0.88 -6.17 10.76
CA GLU A 76 -1.41 -4.86 11.14
C GLU A 76 -2.46 -5.09 12.24
N GLY A 77 -2.06 -4.87 13.51
CA GLY A 77 -2.86 -5.29 14.65
C GLY A 77 -3.09 -6.81 14.65
N ALA A 78 -4.36 -7.24 14.59
CA ALA A 78 -4.73 -8.66 14.55
C ALA A 78 -4.80 -9.26 13.14
N LYS A 79 -4.62 -8.46 12.08
CA LYS A 79 -4.78 -8.91 10.69
C LYS A 79 -3.42 -9.16 10.04
N THR A 80 -3.19 -10.38 9.57
CA THR A 80 -2.00 -10.68 8.74
C THR A 80 -2.14 -10.00 7.38
N ARG A 81 -1.14 -9.21 7.01
CA ARG A 81 -1.07 -8.51 5.71
C ARG A 81 -0.14 -9.21 4.73
N LEU A 82 0.92 -9.82 5.23
CA LEU A 82 1.90 -10.52 4.42
C LEU A 82 2.36 -11.76 5.18
N LEU A 83 2.38 -12.90 4.50
CA LEU A 83 2.98 -14.13 4.99
C LEU A 83 3.86 -14.67 3.86
N ILE A 84 5.17 -14.71 4.09
CA ILE A 84 6.12 -15.34 3.19
C ILE A 84 6.63 -16.58 3.91
N THR A 85 6.34 -17.75 3.36
CA THR A 85 6.89 -19.03 3.81
C THR A 85 8.00 -19.46 2.86
N LYS A 86 9.03 -20.10 3.38
CA LYS A 86 10.13 -20.66 2.59
C LYS A 86 9.70 -21.93 1.86
#